data_AF-A0A5J4VDP5-F1
#
_entry.id   AF-A0A5J4VDP5-F1
#
_cell.length_a   1.000
_cell.length_b   1.000
_cell.length_c   1.000
_cell.angle_alpha   90.00
_cell.angle_beta   90.00
_cell.angle_gamma   90.00
#
_symmetry.space_group_name_H-M   'P 1'
#
loop_
_entity.id
_entity.type
_entity.pdbx_description
1 polymer ?
#
loop_
_entity_poly.entity_id
_entity_poly.type
_entity_poly.pdbx_seq_one_letter_code
_entity_poly.pdbx_strand_id
1 'polypeptide(L)'
;MVPLGGLDDNAIVVWNVAEGKPICDHHVALKYTNFIRFFNNSDESFLTGGKSNPRIWNIDYKNSKLFNNEVIYGHMRRIWTTAVIDNDDKQAYLGSTTGDIVAFDIQNYYLKHFE
;
A
#
# COMPACT_ATOMS: atom_id res chain seq x y z
N MET A 1 -5.96 -10.42 -7.57
CA MET A 1 -4.71 -10.71 -6.81
C MET A 1 -3.66 -9.70 -7.23
N VAL A 2 -2.87 -9.16 -6.29
CA VAL A 2 -1.77 -8.24 -6.61
C VAL A 2 -0.46 -8.84 -6.13
N PRO A 3 0.33 -9.46 -7.03
CA PRO A 3 1.72 -9.82 -6.73
C PRO A 3 2.60 -8.58 -6.60
N LEU A 4 3.55 -8.63 -5.66
CA LEU A 4 4.74 -7.78 -5.68
C LEU A 4 5.76 -8.40 -6.65
N GLY A 5 6.33 -7.58 -7.53
CA GLY A 5 7.45 -8.00 -8.39
C GLY A 5 8.70 -8.37 -7.60
N GLY A 6 9.70 -8.91 -8.30
CA GLY A 6 10.99 -9.31 -7.70
C GLY A 6 11.70 -8.14 -7.01
N LEU A 7 12.65 -8.48 -6.14
CA LEU A 7 13.42 -7.55 -5.29
C LEU A 7 13.98 -6.33 -6.04
N ASP A 8 14.26 -6.48 -7.34
CA ASP A 8 14.88 -5.47 -8.20
C ASP A 8 13.89 -4.80 -9.18
N ASP A 9 12.70 -5.37 -9.39
CA ASP A 9 11.80 -4.95 -10.46
C ASP A 9 10.89 -3.78 -10.06
N ASN A 10 10.76 -3.48 -8.76
CA ASN A 10 9.94 -2.41 -8.18
C ASN A 10 8.67 -2.14 -9.02
N ALA A 11 7.88 -3.18 -9.27
CA ALA A 11 6.69 -3.07 -10.10
C ALA A 11 5.50 -3.65 -9.34
N ILE A 12 4.35 -3.00 -9.50
CA ILE A 12 3.07 -3.53 -9.04
C ILE A 12 2.30 -3.96 -10.26
N VAL A 13 1.86 -5.22 -10.25
CA VAL A 13 1.01 -5.77 -11.30
C VAL A 13 -0.27 -6.27 -10.66
N VAL A 14 -1.41 -5.80 -11.15
CA VAL A 14 -2.74 -6.24 -10.71
C VAL A 14 -3.23 -7.30 -11.67
N TRP A 15 -3.68 -8.45 -11.13
CA TRP A 15 -4.16 -9.58 -11.93
C TRP A 15 -5.62 -9.90 -11.63
N ASN A 16 -6.38 -10.13 -12.71
CA ASN A 16 -7.67 -10.81 -12.64
C ASN A 16 -7.40 -12.32 -12.57
N VAL A 17 -7.72 -12.92 -11.43
CA VAL A 17 -7.48 -14.35 -11.20
C VAL A 17 -8.44 -15.21 -12.00
N ALA A 18 -9.69 -14.76 -12.20
CA ALA A 18 -10.70 -15.53 -12.93
C ALA A 18 -10.35 -15.66 -14.42
N GLU A 19 -9.77 -14.61 -15.01
CA GLU A 19 -9.39 -14.58 -16.43
C GLU A 19 -7.94 -14.98 -16.69
N GLY A 20 -7.11 -15.03 -15.64
CA GLY A 20 -5.68 -15.30 -15.76
C GLY A 20 -4.91 -14.21 -16.51
N LYS A 21 -5.42 -12.97 -16.51
CA LYS A 21 -4.85 -11.83 -17.25
C LYS A 21 -4.43 -10.70 -16.32
N PRO A 22 -3.33 -9.99 -16.64
CA PRO A 22 -3.00 -8.74 -15.96
C PRO A 22 -4.05 -7.69 -16.33
N ILE A 23 -4.51 -6.95 -15.34
CA ILE A 23 -5.43 -5.81 -15.50
C ILE A 23 -4.60 -4.53 -15.67
N CYS A 24 -3.64 -4.32 -14.77
CA CYS A 24 -2.79 -3.14 -14.78
C CYS A 24 -1.33 -3.55 -14.57
N ASP A 25 -0.45 -3.10 -15.46
CA ASP A 25 1.00 -3.10 -15.28
C ASP A 25 1.45 -1.67 -14.97
N HIS A 26 1.92 -1.43 -13.75
CA HIS A 26 2.45 -0.11 -13.41
C HIS A 26 3.86 -0.24 -12.82
N HIS A 27 4.83 0.28 -13.56
CA HIS A 27 6.19 0.46 -13.10
C HIS A 27 6.23 1.69 -12.20
N VAL A 28 6.23 1.46 -10.90
CA VAL A 28 6.33 2.51 -9.91
C VAL A 28 7.64 2.28 -9.20
N ALA A 29 8.59 3.21 -9.29
CA ALA A 29 9.88 3.11 -8.60
C ALA A 29 9.73 3.12 -7.05
N LEU A 30 9.13 2.09 -6.48
CA LEU A 30 8.95 1.85 -5.06
C LEU A 30 10.21 1.22 -4.54
N LYS A 31 11.04 1.98 -3.84
CA LYS A 31 12.20 1.39 -3.16
C LYS A 31 11.74 0.33 -2.16
N TYR A 32 12.03 -0.94 -2.41
CA TYR A 32 11.83 -2.08 -1.49
C TYR A 32 10.49 -2.07 -0.74
N THR A 33 9.47 -2.67 -1.34
CA THR A 33 8.17 -2.89 -0.69
C THR A 33 8.18 -4.21 0.07
N ASN A 34 7.85 -4.18 1.37
CA ASN A 34 7.83 -5.37 2.24
C ASN A 34 6.45 -6.03 2.31
N PHE A 35 5.37 -5.27 2.10
CA PHE A 35 4.01 -5.80 2.18
C PHE A 35 3.02 -5.12 1.23
N ILE A 36 1.96 -5.86 0.93
CA ILE A 36 0.68 -5.38 0.37
C ILE A 36 -0.45 -5.79 1.32
N ARG A 37 -1.43 -4.91 1.50
CA ARG A 37 -2.69 -5.20 2.20
C ARG A 37 -3.87 -4.61 1.43
N PHE A 38 -4.82 -5.45 1.05
CA PHE A 38 -6.10 -4.99 0.54
C PHE A 38 -6.95 -4.41 1.65
N PHE A 39 -7.84 -3.50 1.26
CA PHE A 39 -8.87 -2.97 2.14
C PHE A 39 -9.92 -4.07 2.36
N ASN A 40 -10.59 -4.03 3.50
CA ASN A 40 -11.56 -5.06 3.90
C ASN A 40 -12.89 -4.91 3.15
N ASN A 41 -13.27 -3.69 2.78
CA ASN A 41 -14.54 -3.35 2.14
C ASN A 41 -14.35 -2.81 0.71
N SER A 42 -13.14 -2.84 0.17
CA SER A 42 -12.84 -2.40 -1.21
C SER A 42 -11.83 -3.33 -1.87
N ASP A 43 -12.25 -3.96 -2.97
CA ASP A 43 -11.38 -4.74 -3.85
C ASP A 43 -10.55 -3.87 -4.81
N GLU A 44 -10.82 -2.57 -4.82
CA GLU A 44 -10.19 -1.61 -5.72
C GLU A 44 -9.06 -0.82 -5.02
N SER A 45 -8.88 -1.02 -3.72
CA SER A 45 -7.93 -0.24 -2.92
C SER A 45 -6.99 -1.14 -2.11
N PHE A 46 -5.71 -0.77 -2.08
CA PHE A 46 -4.71 -1.48 -1.28
C PHE A 46 -3.60 -0.56 -0.78
N LEU A 47 -2.96 -0.98 0.30
CA LEU A 47 -1.86 -0.30 0.96
C LEU A 47 -0.56 -1.06 0.71
N THR A 48 0.49 -0.33 0.35
CA THR A 48 1.86 -0.86 0.27
C THR A 48 2.76 -0.14 1.26
N GLY A 49 3.76 -0.84 1.79
CA GLY A 49 4.81 -0.22 2.60
C GLY A 49 6.07 -1.06 2.67
N GLY A 50 7.17 -0.43 3.08
CA GLY A 50 8.49 -1.05 3.11
C GLY A 50 9.54 -0.02 3.52
N LYS A 51 10.65 0.04 2.77
CA LYS A 51 11.63 1.12 2.90
C LYS A 51 11.14 2.42 2.27
N SER A 52 10.29 2.32 1.25
CA SER A 52 9.55 3.45 0.71
C SER A 52 8.45 3.90 1.67
N ASN A 53 8.01 5.14 1.49
CA ASN A 53 6.83 5.65 2.17
C ASN A 53 5.63 4.73 1.93
N PRO A 54 4.74 4.55 2.93
CA PRO A 54 3.47 3.90 2.73
C PRO A 54 2.67 4.65 1.65
N ARG A 55 1.98 3.89 0.80
CA ARG A 55 1.15 4.45 -0.27
C ARG A 55 -0.15 3.69 -0.36
N ILE A 56 -1.24 4.44 -0.50
CA ILE A 56 -2.53 3.89 -0.87
C ILE A 56 -2.61 3.90 -2.39
N TRP A 57 -3.07 2.78 -2.92
CA TRP A 57 -3.30 2.54 -4.33
C TRP A 57 -4.79 2.36 -4.58
N ASN A 58 -5.27 2.96 -5.66
CA ASN A 58 -6.60 2.74 -6.20
C ASN A 58 -6.49 2.19 -7.62
N ILE A 59 -7.22 1.11 -7.87
CA ILE A 59 -7.26 0.39 -9.15
C ILE A 59 -8.48 0.90 -9.91
N ASP A 60 -8.24 1.47 -11.09
CA ASP A 60 -9.30 1.76 -12.05
C ASP A 60 -9.34 0.64 -13.09
N TYR A 61 -10.20 -0.33 -12.83
CA TYR A 61 -10.41 -1.49 -13.70
C TYR A 61 -10.91 -1.09 -15.10
N LYS A 62 -11.66 0.02 -15.21
CA LYS A 62 -12.24 0.47 -16.49
C LYS A 62 -11.16 1.01 -17.43
N ASN A 63 -10.23 1.78 -16.87
CA ASN A 63 -9.15 2.38 -17.65
C ASN A 63 -7.84 1.57 -17.57
N SER A 64 -7.82 0.47 -16.82
CA SER A 64 -6.61 -0.34 -16.58
C SER A 64 -5.47 0.51 -16.01
N LYS A 65 -5.80 1.36 -15.02
CA LYS A 65 -4.84 2.31 -14.41
C LYS A 65 -4.72 2.09 -12.90
N LEU A 66 -3.54 2.45 -12.39
CA LEU A 66 -3.24 2.49 -10.97
C LEU A 66 -2.95 3.93 -10.57
N PHE A 67 -3.66 4.41 -9.57
CA PHE A 67 -3.42 5.70 -8.96
C PHE A 67 -2.81 5.48 -7.58
N ASN A 68 -1.86 6.32 -7.20
CA ASN A 68 -1.40 6.37 -5.82
C ASN A 68 -1.59 7.76 -5.24
N ASN A 69 -1.82 7.78 -3.94
CA ASN A 69 -1.65 8.96 -3.12
C ASN A 69 -0.48 8.70 -2.17
N GLU A 70 0.58 9.49 -2.31
CA GLU A 70 1.69 9.45 -1.37
C GLU A 70 1.27 10.12 -0.06
N VAL A 71 1.54 9.41 1.04
CA VAL A 71 1.26 9.90 2.38
C VAL A 71 2.22 11.03 2.72
N ILE A 72 1.68 12.18 3.12
CA ILE A 72 2.50 13.32 3.54
C ILE A 72 3.18 12.94 4.85
N TYR A 73 4.50 12.80 4.76
CA TYR A 73 5.36 12.44 5.87
C TYR A 73 6.11 13.68 6.35
N GLY A 74 6.19 13.87 7.67
CA GLY A 74 7.17 14.77 8.27
C GLY A 74 8.60 14.20 8.18
N HIS A 75 9.45 14.52 9.15
CA HIS A 75 10.87 14.09 9.15
C HIS A 75 11.13 12.61 9.50
N MET A 76 10.10 11.84 9.84
CA MET A 76 10.27 10.50 10.38
C MET A 76 10.49 9.48 9.24
N ARG A 77 11.59 8.73 9.24
CA ARG A 77 11.89 7.72 8.22
C ARG A 77 11.94 6.35 8.89
N ARG A 78 10.90 5.53 8.68
CA ARG A 78 10.81 4.16 9.20
C ARG A 78 10.81 3.16 8.05
N ILE A 79 11.32 1.96 8.33
CA ILE A 79 11.15 0.81 7.44
C ILE A 79 9.96 0.02 7.98
N TRP A 80 8.90 -0.05 7.19
CA TRP A 80 7.67 -0.71 7.56
C TRP A 80 7.72 -2.19 7.20
N THR A 81 7.31 -3.05 8.12
CA THR A 81 7.38 -4.50 7.95
C THR A 81 6.02 -5.13 7.73
N THR A 82 4.96 -4.53 8.30
CA THR A 82 3.60 -5.05 8.21
C THR A 82 2.57 -3.94 8.38
N ALA A 83 1.34 -4.23 7.94
CA ALA A 83 0.17 -3.40 8.17
C ALA A 83 -1.05 -4.27 8.52
N VAL A 84 -1.94 -3.70 9.33
CA VAL A 84 -3.30 -4.20 9.60
C VAL A 84 -4.27 -3.05 9.33
N ILE A 85 -5.31 -3.29 8.54
CA ILE A 85 -6.36 -2.31 8.25
C ILE A 85 -7.56 -2.64 9.14
N ASP A 86 -8.17 -1.61 9.73
CA ASP A 86 -9.36 -1.78 10.55
C ASP A 86 -10.58 -2.22 9.71
N ASN A 87 -11.59 -2.78 10.36
CA ASN A 87 -12.74 -3.36 9.67
C ASN A 87 -13.54 -2.35 8.85
N ASP A 88 -13.39 -1.06 9.14
CA ASP A 88 -14.08 0.04 8.47
C ASP A 88 -13.24 0.70 7.35
N ASP A 89 -12.00 0.25 7.13
CA ASP A 89 -11.02 0.86 6.22
C ASP A 89 -10.74 2.36 6.47
N LYS A 90 -10.85 2.80 7.72
CA LYS A 90 -10.58 4.19 8.14
C LYS A 90 -9.16 4.36 8.66
N GLN A 91 -8.60 3.30 9.24
CA GLN A 91 -7.29 3.33 9.87
C GLN A 91 -6.45 2.12 9.48
N ALA A 92 -5.16 2.34 9.28
CA ALA A 92 -4.17 1.27 9.23
C ALA A 92 -3.18 1.39 10.37
N TYR A 93 -2.74 0.26 10.92
CA TYR A 93 -1.70 0.17 11.93
C TYR A 93 -0.45 -0.39 11.27
N LEU A 94 0.61 0.42 11.23
CA LEU A 94 1.87 0.10 10.56
C LEU A 94 2.90 -0.30 11.61
N GLY A 95 3.42 -1.52 11.49
CA GLY A 95 4.55 -2.00 12.30
C GLY A 95 5.88 -1.72 11.60
N SER A 96 6.89 -1.30 12.36
CA SER A 96 8.22 -0.98 11.80
C SER A 96 9.33 -1.89 12.34
N THR A 97 10.51 -1.81 11.72
CA THR A 97 11.73 -2.50 12.18
C THR A 97 12.24 -2.02 13.54
N THR A 98 11.84 -0.83 14.00
CA THR A 98 12.24 -0.31 15.32
C THR A 98 11.34 -0.82 16.46
N GLY A 99 10.34 -1.65 16.14
CA GLY A 99 9.45 -2.26 17.14
C GLY A 99 8.27 -1.37 17.56
N ASP A 100 8.10 -0.23 16.92
CA ASP A 100 6.97 0.66 17.15
C ASP A 100 5.82 0.43 16.16
N ILE A 101 4.63 0.88 16.57
CA ILE A 101 3.40 0.82 15.77
C ILE A 101 2.87 2.25 15.62
N VAL A 102 2.47 2.61 14.40
CA VAL A 102 1.89 3.93 14.10
C VAL A 102 0.53 3.74 13.46
N ALA A 103 -0.47 4.50 13.91
CA ALA A 103 -1.75 4.57 13.21
C ALA A 103 -1.67 5.55 12.05
N PHE A 104 -2.31 5.16 10.96
CA PHE A 104 -2.41 5.89 9.72
C PHE A 104 -3.89 6.11 9.42
N ASP A 105 -4.29 7.36 9.24
CA ASP A 105 -5.62 7.73 8.81
C ASP A 105 -5.70 7.61 7.29
N ILE A 106 -6.47 6.60 6.83
CA ILE A 106 -6.61 6.26 5.43
C ILE A 106 -7.38 7.35 4.67
N GLN A 107 -8.40 7.95 5.31
CA GLN A 107 -9.29 8.90 4.65
C GLN A 107 -8.60 10.22 4.32
N ASN A 108 -7.71 10.64 5.20
CA ASN A 108 -7.03 11.92 5.10
C ASN A 108 -5.55 11.80 4.71
N TYR A 109 -5.07 10.57 4.49
CA TYR A 109 -3.69 10.27 4.09
C TYR A 109 -2.61 10.83 5.03
N TYR A 110 -2.82 10.78 6.36
CA TYR A 110 -1.84 11.27 7.35
C TYR A 110 -1.64 10.30 8.52
N LEU A 111 -0.48 10.38 9.18
CA LEU A 111 -0.17 9.56 10.36
C LEU A 111 -0.73 10.20 11.64
N LYS A 112 -1.43 9.39 12.43
CA LYS A 112 -1.85 9.77 13.78
C LYS A 112 -0.71 9.43 14.74
N HIS A 113 -0.11 10.46 15.33
CA HIS A 113 0.73 10.29 16.51
C HIS A 113 -0.20 10.14 17.72
N PHE A 114 -0.10 9.02 18.44
CA PHE A 114 -0.68 8.94 19.77
C PHE A 114 0.34 9.53 20.75
N GLU A 115 -0.01 10.62 21.42
CA GLU A 115 0.71 11.12 22.60
C GLU A 115 0.31 10.32 23.84
#